data_AF-A0A314KME3-F1
#
_entry.id   AF-A0A314KME3-F1
#
_cell.length_a   1.000
_cell.length_b   1.000
_cell.length_c   1.000
_cell.angle_alpha   90.00
_cell.angle_beta   90.00
_cell.angle_gamma   90.00
#
_symmetry.space_group_name_H-M   'P 1'
#
loop_
_entity.id
_entity.type
_entity.pdbx_description
1 polymer ?
#
loop_
_entity_poly.entity_id
_entity_poly.type
_entity_poly.pdbx_seq_one_letter_code
_entity_poly.pdbx_strand_id
1 'polypeptide(L)'
;MKQFVLRMASNLSKEAYNILQRTSLDSLYCAKLKLRSPLNILMRDNIVKRNTCLVGDALHPMTPDIGQGGCSASEDSVVLARCIAETFSIKLPTGMLEKLEDEFYNRIKVGLEKYAKERRWRIFNLIVLHIWLVWHKKVMGR
;
A
#
# COMPACT_ATOMS: atom_id res chain seq x y z
N MET A 1 -9.48 -28.12 -7.52
CA MET A 1 -8.61 -27.20 -6.74
C MET A 1 -7.91 -27.87 -5.56
N LYS A 2 -8.63 -28.45 -4.57
CA LYS A 2 -7.98 -29.07 -3.39
C LYS A 2 -6.96 -30.16 -3.70
N GLN A 3 -7.27 -31.07 -4.62
CA GLN A 3 -6.31 -32.11 -5.04
C GLN A 3 -5.04 -31.53 -5.68
N PHE A 4 -5.17 -30.42 -6.42
CA PHE A 4 -4.02 -29.71 -6.99
C PHE A 4 -3.13 -29.11 -5.89
N VAL A 5 -3.74 -28.45 -4.89
CA VAL A 5 -3.01 -27.89 -3.74
C VAL A 5 -2.33 -28.99 -2.92
N LEU A 6 -3.03 -30.10 -2.63
CA LEU A 6 -2.47 -31.24 -1.90
C LEU A 6 -1.31 -31.90 -2.65
N ARG A 7 -1.37 -31.95 -3.99
CA ARG A 7 -0.27 -32.44 -4.82
C ARG A 7 0.96 -31.53 -4.74
N MET A 8 0.77 -30.21 -4.73
CA MET A 8 1.88 -29.25 -4.54
C MET A 8 2.46 -29.31 -3.11
N ALA A 9 1.65 -29.72 -2.15
CA ALA A 9 2.00 -29.82 -0.73
C ALA A 9 2.62 -31.18 -0.34
N SER A 10 2.91 -32.08 -1.28
CA SER A 10 3.37 -33.46 -0.98
C SER A 10 4.67 -33.52 -0.17
N ASN A 11 5.49 -32.48 -0.25
CA ASN A 11 6.79 -32.39 0.41
C ASN A 11 6.76 -31.59 1.72
N LEU A 12 5.57 -31.15 2.18
CA LEU A 12 5.41 -30.42 3.44
C LEU A 12 5.48 -31.37 4.64
N SER A 13 5.64 -30.78 5.85
CA SER A 13 5.53 -31.55 7.08
C SER A 13 4.13 -32.19 7.22
N LYS A 14 4.05 -33.30 7.97
CA LYS A 14 2.78 -34.00 8.18
C LYS A 14 1.73 -33.10 8.83
N GLU A 15 2.16 -32.20 9.71
CA GLU A 15 1.31 -31.22 10.39
C GLU A 15 0.69 -30.24 9.38
N ALA A 16 1.51 -29.64 8.52
CA ALA A 16 1.05 -28.70 7.50
C ALA A 16 0.12 -29.38 6.47
N TYR A 17 0.46 -30.61 6.06
CA TYR A 17 -0.39 -31.40 5.17
C TYR A 17 -1.76 -31.70 5.79
N ASN A 18 -1.80 -32.11 7.06
CA ASN A 18 -3.04 -32.39 7.78
C ASN A 18 -3.95 -31.16 7.92
N ILE A 19 -3.35 -29.97 8.13
CA ILE A 19 -4.10 -28.70 8.14
C ILE A 19 -4.74 -28.47 6.78
N LEU A 20 -3.96 -28.56 5.68
CA LEU A 20 -4.48 -28.38 4.31
C LEU A 20 -5.57 -29.39 3.97
N GLN A 21 -5.45 -30.63 4.43
CA GLN A 21 -6.45 -31.67 4.21
C GLN A 21 -7.79 -31.34 4.91
N ARG A 22 -7.74 -30.72 6.10
CA ARG A 22 -8.92 -30.31 6.86
C ARG A 22 -9.54 -28.99 6.37
N THR A 23 -8.75 -28.12 5.74
CA THR A 23 -9.26 -26.86 5.17
C THR A 23 -10.37 -27.11 4.15
N SER A 24 -11.50 -26.41 4.32
CA SER A 24 -12.65 -26.50 3.40
C SER A 24 -12.29 -25.99 2.00
N LEU A 25 -13.00 -26.45 0.97
CA LEU A 25 -12.78 -25.96 -0.39
C LEU A 25 -13.06 -24.46 -0.53
N ASP A 26 -14.06 -23.96 0.20
CA ASP A 26 -14.51 -22.56 0.15
C ASP A 26 -13.52 -21.59 0.83
N SER A 27 -12.56 -22.12 1.60
CA SER A 27 -11.48 -21.34 2.22
C SER A 27 -10.20 -21.30 1.38
N LEU A 28 -10.14 -22.03 0.26
CA LEU A 28 -8.98 -22.07 -0.61
C LEU A 28 -9.16 -21.10 -1.78
N TYR A 29 -8.31 -20.08 -1.82
CA TYR A 29 -8.31 -19.07 -2.88
C TYR A 29 -7.03 -19.15 -3.70
N CYS A 30 -7.16 -19.10 -5.02
CA CYS A 30 -6.04 -18.99 -5.94
C CYS A 30 -6.20 -17.71 -6.75
N ALA A 31 -5.41 -16.69 -6.40
CA ALA A 31 -5.42 -15.40 -7.08
C ALA A 31 -4.10 -15.21 -7.83
N LYS A 32 -4.18 -14.66 -9.05
CA LYS A 32 -2.98 -14.29 -9.80
C LYS A 32 -2.34 -13.06 -9.16
N LEU A 33 -1.14 -13.24 -8.61
CA LEU A 33 -0.35 -12.14 -8.10
C LEU A 33 0.14 -11.26 -9.26
N LYS A 34 -0.10 -9.96 -9.15
CA LYS A 34 0.40 -8.94 -10.09
C LYS A 34 1.26 -7.97 -9.31
N LEU A 35 2.48 -7.76 -9.80
CA LEU A 35 3.41 -6.79 -9.25
C LEU A 35 3.33 -5.50 -10.07
N ARG A 36 3.23 -4.35 -9.40
CA ARG A 36 3.45 -3.05 -10.05
C ARG A 36 4.93 -2.69 -9.94
N SER A 37 5.49 -2.14 -11.01
CA SER A 37 6.88 -1.68 -11.01
C SER A 37 7.10 -0.63 -9.91
N PRO A 38 8.11 -0.77 -9.03
CA PRO A 38 8.44 0.24 -8.03
C PRO A 38 8.75 1.60 -8.64
N LEU A 39 9.31 1.61 -9.86
CA LEU A 39 9.63 2.85 -10.59
C LEU A 39 8.39 3.71 -10.84
N ASN A 40 7.22 3.08 -10.98
CA ASN A 40 5.97 3.82 -11.13
C ASN A 40 5.65 4.70 -9.92
N ILE A 41 6.14 4.39 -8.72
CA ILE A 41 5.92 5.27 -7.54
C ILE A 41 6.81 6.51 -7.59
N LEU A 42 8.03 6.38 -8.12
CA LEU A 42 8.96 7.49 -8.27
C LEU A 42 8.58 8.39 -9.46
N MET A 43 8.18 7.78 -10.57
CA MET A 43 7.80 8.45 -11.81
C MET A 43 6.31 8.83 -11.86
N ARG A 44 5.50 8.46 -10.86
CA ARG A 44 4.11 8.93 -10.78
C ARG A 44 4.09 10.38 -10.33
N ASP A 45 3.68 11.22 -11.26
CA ASP A 45 3.33 12.62 -11.00
C ASP A 45 1.97 12.77 -10.29
N ASN A 46 1.20 11.68 -10.12
CA ASN A 46 -0.22 11.74 -9.74
C ASN A 46 -0.58 11.00 -8.45
N ILE A 47 0.34 10.88 -7.47
CA ILE A 47 -0.05 10.47 -6.10
C ILE A 47 -1.14 11.40 -5.57
N VAL A 48 -1.02 12.69 -5.92
CA VAL A 48 -1.98 13.74 -5.63
C VAL A 48 -2.40 14.37 -6.94
N LYS A 49 -3.70 14.64 -7.07
CA LYS A 49 -4.24 15.44 -8.17
C LYS A 49 -5.32 16.35 -7.58
N ARG A 50 -5.09 17.66 -7.67
CA ARG A 50 -5.98 18.67 -7.07
C ARG A 50 -6.11 18.43 -5.56
N ASN A 51 -7.33 18.25 -5.06
CA ASN A 51 -7.66 17.96 -3.66
C ASN A 51 -7.89 16.46 -3.40
N THR A 52 -7.40 15.58 -4.27
CA THR A 52 -7.52 14.12 -4.11
C THR A 52 -6.14 13.48 -4.08
N CYS A 53 -5.97 12.46 -3.24
CA CYS A 53 -4.75 11.66 -3.17
C CYS A 53 -5.06 10.16 -3.17
N LEU A 54 -4.08 9.35 -3.56
CA LEU A 54 -4.14 7.90 -3.47
C LEU A 54 -3.49 7.44 -2.16
N VAL A 55 -4.06 6.40 -1.54
CA VAL A 55 -3.54 5.75 -0.32
C VAL A 55 -3.70 4.24 -0.42
N GLY A 56 -2.98 3.47 0.41
CA GLY A 56 -3.11 2.02 0.49
C GLY A 56 -2.90 1.33 -0.86
N ASP A 57 -3.68 0.29 -1.15
CA ASP A 57 -3.58 -0.48 -2.40
C ASP A 57 -3.85 0.34 -3.68
N ALA A 58 -4.54 1.49 -3.58
CA ALA A 58 -4.71 2.39 -4.73
C ALA A 58 -3.37 3.06 -5.10
N LEU A 59 -2.57 3.40 -4.10
CA LEU A 59 -1.25 3.98 -4.27
C LEU A 59 -0.19 2.89 -4.52
N HIS A 60 -0.12 1.88 -3.66
CA HIS A 60 1.00 0.94 -3.55
C HIS A 60 0.57 -0.51 -3.32
N PRO A 61 -0.15 -1.14 -4.27
CA PRO A 61 -0.51 -2.54 -4.10
C PRO A 61 0.77 -3.38 -4.06
N MET A 62 0.85 -4.21 -3.04
CA MET A 62 1.97 -5.10 -2.79
C MET A 62 1.48 -6.55 -2.82
N THR A 63 2.36 -7.46 -3.22
CA THR A 63 2.10 -8.88 -3.06
C THR A 63 2.15 -9.28 -1.58
N PRO A 64 1.40 -10.31 -1.16
CA PRO A 64 1.15 -10.56 0.26
C PRO A 64 2.31 -11.23 1.01
N ASP A 65 3.44 -11.52 0.35
CA ASP A 65 4.52 -12.38 0.87
C ASP A 65 5.18 -11.91 2.18
N ILE A 66 5.09 -10.62 2.52
CA ILE A 66 5.61 -10.05 3.79
C ILE A 66 4.53 -9.48 4.70
N GLY A 67 3.26 -9.49 4.26
CA GLY A 67 2.13 -8.98 5.04
C GLY A 67 2.15 -7.47 5.37
N GLN A 68 2.99 -6.65 4.71
CA GLN A 68 3.16 -5.23 5.04
C GLN A 68 2.14 -4.29 4.37
N GLY A 69 1.27 -4.79 3.48
CA GLY A 69 0.28 -3.96 2.78
C GLY A 69 -0.62 -3.18 3.72
N GLY A 70 -1.26 -3.87 4.67
CA GLY A 70 -2.16 -3.25 5.64
C GLY A 70 -1.46 -2.27 6.59
N CYS A 71 -0.26 -2.61 7.06
CA CYS A 71 0.54 -1.72 7.90
C CYS A 71 0.92 -0.43 7.14
N SER A 72 1.36 -0.55 5.89
CA SER A 72 1.70 0.60 5.04
C SER A 72 0.47 1.50 4.79
N ALA A 73 -0.72 0.91 4.58
CA ALA A 73 -1.96 1.66 4.44
C ALA A 73 -2.36 2.40 5.74
N SER A 74 -2.08 1.79 6.90
CA SER A 74 -2.31 2.44 8.21
C SER A 74 -1.34 3.60 8.43
N GLU A 75 -0.06 3.43 8.07
CA GLU A 75 0.91 4.52 8.07
C GLU A 75 0.48 5.67 7.17
N ASP A 76 -0.04 5.39 5.97
CA ASP A 76 -0.56 6.42 5.09
C ASP A 76 -1.64 7.26 5.76
N SER A 77 -2.58 6.61 6.47
CA SER A 77 -3.68 7.28 7.14
C SER A 77 -3.18 8.24 8.21
N VAL A 78 -2.22 7.81 9.03
CA VAL A 78 -1.61 8.65 10.08
C VAL A 78 -0.83 9.81 9.49
N VAL A 79 0.00 9.56 8.47
CA VAL A 79 0.80 10.62 7.83
C VAL A 79 -0.11 11.62 7.11
N LEU A 80 -1.14 11.13 6.40
CA LEU A 80 -2.12 11.98 5.72
C LEU A 80 -2.84 12.87 6.72
N ALA A 81 -3.36 12.30 7.82
CA ALA A 81 -4.05 13.06 8.85
C ALA A 81 -3.15 14.15 9.45
N ARG A 82 -1.89 13.83 9.75
CA ARG A 82 -0.90 14.80 10.23
C ARG A 82 -0.66 15.92 9.22
N CYS A 83 -0.34 15.58 7.97
CA CYS A 83 -0.05 16.57 6.93
C CYS A 83 -1.24 17.48 6.64
N ILE A 84 -2.46 16.95 6.69
CA ILE A 84 -3.69 17.74 6.55
C ILE A 84 -3.86 18.64 7.77
N ALA A 85 -3.79 18.11 9.00
CA ALA A 85 -4.01 18.88 10.23
C ALA A 85 -3.09 20.10 10.36
N GLU A 86 -1.83 19.99 9.96
CA GLU A 86 -0.89 21.11 9.95
C GLU A 86 -1.35 22.30 9.08
N THR A 87 -2.16 22.05 8.05
CA THR A 87 -2.68 23.11 7.17
C THR A 87 -3.82 23.92 7.83
N PHE A 88 -4.45 23.37 8.86
CA PHE A 88 -5.54 24.00 9.62
C PHE A 88 -5.03 24.82 10.82
N SER A 89 -3.80 24.59 11.28
CA SER A 89 -3.23 25.30 12.44
C SER A 89 -2.93 26.79 12.19
N ILE A 90 -3.08 27.27 10.94
CA ILE A 90 -2.84 28.66 10.55
C ILE A 90 -4.18 29.40 10.55
N LYS A 91 -4.33 30.43 11.40
CA LYS A 91 -5.56 31.26 11.47
C LYS A 91 -5.90 31.81 10.08
N LEU A 92 -7.15 31.66 9.67
CA LEU A 92 -7.66 32.25 8.42
C LEU A 92 -7.93 33.75 8.64
N PRO A 93 -7.55 34.64 7.71
CA PRO A 93 -7.98 36.04 7.72
C PRO A 93 -9.51 36.09 7.65
N THR A 94 -10.14 36.82 8.57
CA THR A 94 -11.59 36.94 8.63
C THR A 94 -12.04 38.01 7.63
N GLY A 95 -12.65 37.59 6.51
CA GLY A 95 -13.31 38.49 5.56
C GLY A 95 -13.09 38.10 4.09
N MET A 96 -14.20 37.94 3.35
CA MET A 96 -14.35 37.48 1.95
C MET A 96 -14.42 35.95 1.75
N LEU A 97 -15.66 35.45 1.57
CA LEU A 97 -16.01 34.03 1.47
C LEU A 97 -15.33 33.29 0.29
N GLU A 98 -15.24 33.91 -0.89
CA GLU A 98 -14.61 33.29 -2.07
C GLU A 98 -13.08 33.14 -1.91
N LYS A 99 -12.41 34.17 -1.37
CA LYS A 99 -10.97 34.09 -1.07
C LYS A 99 -10.68 33.02 -0.03
N LEU A 100 -11.62 32.78 0.88
CA LEU A 100 -11.52 31.77 1.92
C LEU A 100 -11.57 30.35 1.33
N GLU A 101 -12.44 30.09 0.35
CA GLU A 101 -12.55 28.78 -0.32
C GLU A 101 -11.32 28.45 -1.15
N ASP A 102 -10.80 29.40 -1.92
CA ASP A 102 -9.57 29.23 -2.71
C ASP A 102 -8.35 29.02 -1.82
N GLU A 103 -8.25 29.78 -0.72
CA GLU A 103 -7.17 29.62 0.25
C GLU A 103 -7.25 28.25 0.93
N PHE A 104 -8.45 27.83 1.32
CA PHE A 104 -8.71 26.51 1.90
C PHE A 104 -8.31 25.38 0.94
N TYR A 105 -8.74 25.48 -0.32
CA TYR A 105 -8.39 24.52 -1.36
C TYR A 105 -6.87 24.39 -1.53
N ASN A 106 -6.17 25.52 -1.61
CA ASN A 106 -4.71 25.54 -1.74
C ASN A 106 -4.01 24.94 -0.53
N ARG A 107 -4.51 25.21 0.70
CA ARG A 107 -4.00 24.62 1.94
C ARG A 107 -4.12 23.11 1.93
N ILE A 108 -5.29 22.57 1.60
CA ILE A 108 -5.50 21.11 1.50
C ILE A 108 -4.54 20.52 0.46
N LYS A 109 -4.44 21.12 -0.73
CA LYS A 109 -3.52 20.67 -1.78
C LYS A 109 -2.07 20.59 -1.27
N VAL A 110 -1.58 21.60 -0.56
CA VAL A 110 -0.23 21.61 0.04
C VAL A 110 -0.05 20.47 1.05
N GLY A 111 -1.06 20.22 1.90
CA GLY A 111 -1.04 19.10 2.85
C GLY A 111 -0.96 17.74 2.14
N LEU A 112 -1.73 17.55 1.06
CA LEU A 112 -1.69 16.33 0.26
C LEU A 112 -0.33 16.15 -0.43
N GLU A 113 0.24 17.21 -1.00
CA GLU A 113 1.58 17.17 -1.62
C GLU A 113 2.68 16.83 -0.61
N LYS A 114 2.58 17.35 0.62
CA LYS A 114 3.48 16.99 1.73
C LYS A 114 3.36 15.50 2.06
N TYR A 115 2.14 14.98 2.20
CA TYR A 115 1.89 13.55 2.38
C TYR A 115 2.57 12.72 1.29
N ALA A 116 2.36 13.08 0.02
CA ALA A 116 2.93 12.34 -1.11
C ALA A 116 4.45 12.31 -1.07
N LYS A 117 5.09 13.44 -0.73
CA LYS A 117 6.55 13.55 -0.61
C LYS A 117 7.09 12.64 0.49
N GLU A 118 6.45 12.62 1.65
CA GLU A 118 6.87 11.78 2.79
C GLU A 118 6.69 10.28 2.49
N ARG A 119 5.59 9.90 1.84
CA ARG A 119 5.28 8.48 1.59
C ARG A 119 6.02 7.88 0.40
N ARG A 120 6.39 8.68 -0.61
CA ARG A 120 6.98 8.20 -1.87
C ARG A 120 8.18 7.26 -1.65
N TRP A 121 9.17 7.68 -0.87
CA TRP A 121 10.38 6.88 -0.63
C TRP A 121 10.12 5.67 0.26
N ARG A 122 9.28 5.82 1.29
CA ARG A 122 8.90 4.74 2.19
C ARG A 122 8.24 3.60 1.42
N ILE A 123 7.31 3.93 0.54
CA ILE A 123 6.61 2.98 -0.32
C ILE A 123 7.58 2.33 -1.32
N PHE A 124 8.40 3.13 -1.99
CA PHE A 124 9.37 2.60 -2.95
C PHE A 124 10.27 1.55 -2.29
N ASN A 125 10.81 1.85 -1.11
CA ASN A 125 11.67 0.93 -0.36
C ASN A 125 10.93 -0.35 0.04
N LEU A 126 9.65 -0.26 0.45
CA LEU A 126 8.84 -1.45 0.76
C LEU A 126 8.66 -2.36 -0.44
N ILE A 127 8.29 -1.82 -1.61
CA ILE A 127 8.05 -2.62 -2.81
C ILE A 127 9.38 -3.25 -3.28
N VAL A 128 10.48 -2.49 -3.26
CA VAL A 128 11.80 -3.02 -3.64
C VAL A 128 12.26 -4.14 -2.70
N LEU A 129 12.16 -3.92 -1.39
CA LEU A 129 12.48 -4.94 -0.38
C LEU A 129 11.66 -6.22 -0.62
N HIS A 130 10.37 -6.05 -0.93
CA HIS A 130 9.47 -7.14 -1.19
C HIS A 130 9.90 -7.97 -2.41
N ILE A 131 10.15 -7.31 -3.54
CA ILE A 131 10.63 -7.97 -4.77
C ILE A 131 11.94 -8.70 -4.52
N TRP A 132 12.87 -8.03 -3.81
CA TRP A 132 14.16 -8.61 -3.48
C TRP A 132 14.02 -9.87 -2.62
N LEU A 133 13.17 -9.86 -1.60
CA LEU A 133 12.92 -11.03 -0.75
C LEU A 133 12.32 -12.20 -1.52
N VAL A 134 11.35 -11.93 -2.41
CA VAL A 134 10.74 -12.96 -3.26
C VAL A 134 11.78 -13.54 -4.21
N TRP A 135 12.59 -12.70 -4.86
CA TRP A 135 13.67 -13.14 -5.74
C TRP A 135 14.72 -13.96 -4.97
N HIS A 136 15.15 -13.49 -3.80
CA HIS A 136 16.14 -14.16 -2.97
C HIS A 136 15.65 -15.55 -2.53
N LYS A 137 14.39 -15.69 -2.07
CA LYS A 137 13.81 -17.01 -1.74
C LYS A 137 13.84 -17.95 -2.93
N LYS A 138 13.47 -17.45 -4.12
CA LYS A 138 13.46 -18.23 -5.35
C LYS A 138 14.86 -18.69 -5.78
N VAL A 139 15.88 -17.84 -5.64
CA VAL A 139 17.27 -18.14 -6.03
C VAL A 139 17.95 -19.05 -5.01
N MET A 140 17.70 -18.84 -3.71
CA MET A 140 18.35 -19.60 -2.64
C MET A 140 17.72 -20.96 -2.35
N GLY A 141 16.73 -21.39 -3.14
CA GLY A 141 16.18 -22.75 -3.09
C GLY A 141 15.55 -23.14 -1.75
N ARG A 142 15.02 -22.17 -1.00
CA ARG A 142 14.24 -22.43 0.22
C ARG A 142 12.75 -22.29 -0.04
#